data_AF-W6L8L8-F1
#
_entry.id   AF-W6L8L8-F1
#
_cell.length_a   1.000
_cell.length_b   1.000
_cell.length_c   1.000
_cell.angle_alpha   90.00
_cell.angle_beta   90.00
_cell.angle_gamma   90.00
#
_symmetry.space_group_name_H-M   'P 1'
#
loop_
_entity.id
_entity.type
_entity.pdbx_description
1 polymer ?
#
loop_
_entity_poly.entity_id
_entity_poly.type
_entity_poly.pdbx_seq_one_letter_code
_entity_poly.pdbx_strand_id
1 'polypeptide(L)'
;MKLQHLDDDESVKVTVIHMLDTFLDNFVANPLDSLQEGTAEAVKARDVPRLARTHFPLCMSQVDSHLRREGHLKHHGRFMYGLFLKAIGLSMEDSLALFATLMTEKGDGSVEAFANTSYGYNVRHNYGMEGKKTSYTSASCATIIDLPPNVSNQDCHGCPFRFRDEAALRLILQRERLNPAGKDYPNVRPSASDIEDIVSDCKDQHYTRACYKYFMATHKETKRDMLFRSPYEYYSCSRESEVAVASPSKQGNENIETPVKSSVMTTKRLDTSPILKEDIIRTRL
;
A
#
# COMPACT_ATOMS: atom_id res chain seq x y z
N MET A 1 -23.20 -6.74 -40.23
CA MET A 1 -21.84 -6.96 -39.68
C MET A 1 -21.50 -6.03 -38.49
N LYS A 2 -22.50 -5.57 -37.71
CA LYS A 2 -22.31 -4.77 -36.48
C LYS A 2 -22.71 -5.52 -35.19
N LEU A 3 -23.30 -6.70 -35.32
CA LEU A 3 -23.82 -7.49 -34.19
C LEU A 3 -22.72 -8.34 -33.52
N GLN A 4 -21.79 -8.91 -34.30
CA GLN A 4 -20.71 -9.76 -33.78
C GLN A 4 -19.70 -8.99 -32.89
N HIS A 5 -19.47 -7.70 -33.18
CA HIS A 5 -18.50 -6.89 -32.41
C HIS A 5 -19.04 -6.48 -31.02
N LEU A 6 -20.36 -6.49 -30.81
CA LEU A 6 -20.98 -6.15 -29.52
C LEU A 6 -21.01 -7.36 -28.57
N ASP A 7 -21.30 -8.55 -29.12
CA ASP A 7 -21.28 -9.81 -28.35
C ASP A 7 -19.86 -10.16 -27.84
N ASP A 8 -18.83 -9.87 -28.65
CA ASP A 8 -17.43 -10.08 -28.25
C ASP A 8 -17.00 -9.12 -27.12
N ASP A 9 -17.45 -7.86 -27.13
CA ASP A 9 -17.11 -6.87 -26.10
C ASP A 9 -17.79 -7.19 -24.75
N GLU A 10 -19.05 -7.65 -24.77
CA GLU A 10 -19.75 -8.08 -23.57
C GLU A 10 -19.19 -9.40 -22.99
N SER A 11 -18.84 -10.37 -23.84
CA SER A 11 -18.18 -11.61 -23.42
C SER A 11 -16.81 -11.37 -22.77
N VAL A 12 -16.02 -10.45 -23.32
CA VAL A 12 -14.72 -10.03 -22.76
C VAL A 12 -14.90 -9.32 -21.42
N LYS A 13 -15.91 -8.44 -21.29
CA LYS A 13 -16.23 -7.80 -20.00
C LYS A 13 -16.57 -8.84 -18.94
N VAL A 14 -17.47 -9.79 -19.23
CA VAL A 14 -17.87 -10.86 -18.30
C VAL A 14 -16.66 -11.69 -17.85
N THR A 15 -15.74 -12.00 -18.76
CA THR A 15 -14.52 -12.76 -18.43
C THR A 15 -13.61 -11.98 -17.49
N VAL A 16 -13.36 -10.69 -17.77
CA VAL A 16 -12.53 -9.83 -16.92
C VAL A 16 -13.14 -9.67 -15.53
N ILE A 17 -14.46 -9.56 -15.45
CA ILE A 17 -15.23 -9.49 -14.21
C ILE A 17 -15.01 -10.77 -13.38
N HIS A 18 -15.24 -11.94 -13.97
CA HIS A 18 -15.10 -13.22 -13.26
C HIS A 18 -13.66 -13.47 -12.76
N MET A 19 -12.65 -13.03 -13.53
CA MET A 19 -11.25 -13.11 -13.11
C MET A 19 -10.95 -12.23 -11.90
N LEU A 20 -11.55 -11.03 -11.82
CA LEU A 20 -11.42 -10.13 -10.66
C LEU A 20 -12.02 -10.74 -9.40
N ASP A 21 -13.25 -11.24 -9.49
CA ASP A 21 -13.96 -11.87 -8.37
C ASP A 21 -13.15 -13.06 -7.82
N THR A 22 -12.71 -13.94 -8.71
CA THR A 22 -11.91 -15.12 -8.34
C THR A 22 -10.60 -14.73 -7.67
N PHE A 23 -9.93 -13.67 -8.16
CA PHE A 23 -8.67 -13.22 -7.59
C PHE A 23 -8.86 -12.59 -6.21
N LEU A 24 -9.85 -11.73 -6.05
CA LEU A 24 -10.17 -11.08 -4.78
C LEU A 24 -10.56 -12.08 -3.69
N ASP A 25 -11.38 -13.07 -4.04
CA ASP A 25 -11.81 -14.13 -3.12
C ASP A 25 -10.64 -15.01 -2.64
N ASN A 26 -9.73 -15.39 -3.54
CA ASN A 26 -8.66 -16.34 -3.21
C ASN A 26 -7.43 -15.70 -2.56
N PHE A 27 -7.16 -14.42 -2.82
CA PHE A 27 -5.89 -13.78 -2.44
C PHE A 27 -6.04 -12.64 -1.42
N VAL A 28 -7.25 -12.11 -1.21
CA VAL A 28 -7.50 -11.00 -0.28
C VAL A 28 -8.41 -11.38 0.87
N ALA A 29 -9.43 -12.20 0.62
CA ALA A 29 -10.36 -12.64 1.66
C ALA A 29 -9.74 -13.75 2.55
N ASN A 30 -8.63 -13.44 3.22
CA ASN A 30 -8.13 -14.29 4.30
C ASN A 30 -8.84 -13.87 5.61
N PRO A 31 -9.45 -14.79 6.38
CA PRO A 31 -10.24 -14.47 7.58
C PRO A 31 -9.47 -13.77 8.71
N LEU A 32 -8.13 -13.67 8.60
CA LEU A 32 -7.27 -12.99 9.57
C LEU A 32 -7.19 -11.47 9.36
N ASP A 33 -7.66 -10.95 8.22
CA ASP A 33 -7.64 -9.51 7.90
C ASP A 33 -8.87 -8.80 8.50
N SER A 34 -8.91 -8.76 9.83
CA SER A 34 -9.71 -7.78 10.54
C SER A 34 -8.88 -6.50 10.69
N LEU A 35 -8.87 -5.61 9.69
CA LEU A 35 -8.25 -4.30 9.83
C LEU A 35 -9.17 -3.17 9.35
N GLN A 36 -9.20 -2.15 10.21
CA GLN A 36 -10.09 -0.99 10.22
C GLN A 36 -10.03 -0.18 8.92
N GLU A 37 -11.20 0.10 8.35
CA GLU A 37 -11.40 1.28 7.50
C GLU A 37 -11.08 2.51 8.36
N GLY A 38 -9.88 3.08 8.18
CA GLY A 38 -9.42 4.19 9.00
C GLY A 38 -10.28 5.42 8.80
N THR A 39 -10.72 6.03 9.91
CA THR A 39 -11.41 7.33 9.99
C THR A 39 -10.49 8.53 9.68
N ALA A 40 -9.48 8.33 8.82
CA ALA A 40 -8.57 9.41 8.42
C ALA A 40 -9.34 10.41 7.55
N GLU A 41 -9.03 11.70 7.71
CA GLU A 41 -9.58 12.80 6.90
C GLU A 41 -9.60 12.41 5.41
N ALA A 42 -10.75 12.59 4.76
CA ALA A 42 -11.02 12.03 3.44
C ALA A 42 -9.99 12.52 2.40
N VAL A 43 -9.12 11.60 1.95
CA VAL A 43 -8.14 11.86 0.89
C VAL A 43 -8.86 12.21 -0.41
N LYS A 44 -8.46 13.29 -1.08
CA LYS A 44 -9.01 13.68 -2.39
C LYS A 44 -8.10 13.28 -3.54
N ALA A 45 -8.66 13.15 -4.74
CA ALA A 45 -7.90 12.81 -5.96
C ALA A 45 -6.71 13.76 -6.19
N ARG A 46 -6.87 15.05 -5.87
CA ARG A 46 -5.83 16.08 -5.99
C ARG A 46 -4.66 15.91 -5.01
N ASP A 47 -4.84 15.18 -3.91
CA ASP A 47 -3.82 15.00 -2.87
C ASP A 47 -2.89 13.83 -3.21
N VAL A 48 -3.39 12.85 -3.97
CA VAL A 48 -2.66 11.63 -4.36
C VAL A 48 -1.26 11.90 -4.92
N PRO A 49 -1.03 12.86 -5.84
CA PRO A 49 0.33 13.12 -6.35
C PRO A 49 1.33 13.51 -5.26
N ARG A 50 0.90 14.30 -4.27
CA ARG A 50 1.75 14.67 -3.12
C ARG A 50 1.96 13.46 -2.22
N LEU A 51 0.87 12.76 -1.86
CA LEU A 51 0.93 11.59 -1.00
C LEU A 51 1.83 10.49 -1.59
N ALA A 52 1.80 10.29 -2.91
CA ALA A 52 2.63 9.30 -3.61
C ALA A 52 4.14 9.59 -3.52
N ARG A 53 4.51 10.88 -3.47
CA ARG A 53 5.90 11.33 -3.40
C ARG A 53 6.45 11.41 -1.98
N THR A 54 5.57 11.37 -0.97
CA THR A 54 5.94 11.55 0.44
C THR A 54 5.66 10.31 1.28
N HIS A 55 4.44 9.75 1.20
CA HIS A 55 3.95 8.77 2.18
C HIS A 55 3.73 7.36 1.62
N PHE A 56 3.69 7.19 0.29
CA PHE A 56 3.47 5.86 -0.28
C PHE A 56 4.73 5.00 -0.15
N PRO A 57 4.58 3.70 0.21
CA PRO A 57 5.68 2.74 0.09
C PRO A 57 6.16 2.63 -1.36
N LEU A 58 7.37 2.09 -1.56
CA LEU A 58 7.96 1.96 -2.91
C LEU A 58 6.98 1.30 -3.90
N CYS A 59 6.33 0.20 -3.50
CA CYS A 59 5.40 -0.55 -4.35
C CYS A 59 4.27 0.35 -4.91
N MET A 60 3.59 1.10 -4.05
CA MET A 60 2.47 1.96 -4.47
C MET A 60 2.95 3.22 -5.20
N SER A 61 4.10 3.78 -4.81
CA SER A 61 4.67 4.94 -5.50
C SER A 61 5.14 4.61 -6.93
N GLN A 62 5.59 3.36 -7.17
CA GLN A 62 5.96 2.90 -8.51
C GLN A 62 4.73 2.71 -9.39
N VAL A 63 3.65 2.13 -8.86
CA VAL A 63 2.40 2.00 -9.59
C VAL A 63 1.82 3.37 -9.94
N ASP A 64 1.79 4.33 -9.00
CA ASP A 64 1.37 5.72 -9.28
C ASP A 64 2.23 6.37 -10.37
N SER A 65 3.56 6.25 -10.27
CA SER A 65 4.49 6.80 -11.26
C SER A 65 4.31 6.16 -12.65
N HIS A 66 4.03 4.85 -12.70
CA HIS A 66 3.76 4.13 -13.94
C HIS A 66 2.45 4.57 -14.56
N LEU A 67 1.35 4.59 -13.78
CA LEU A 67 0.04 5.04 -14.25
C LEU A 67 0.11 6.44 -14.86
N ARG A 68 0.77 7.38 -14.19
CA ARG A 68 0.91 8.76 -14.70
C ARG A 68 1.72 8.86 -15.99
N ARG A 69 2.68 7.95 -16.21
CA ARG A 69 3.55 7.96 -17.38
C ARG A 69 2.91 7.26 -18.57
N GLU A 70 2.31 6.09 -18.33
CA GLU A 70 1.77 5.22 -19.38
C GLU A 70 0.28 5.45 -19.66
N GLY A 71 -0.43 6.13 -18.77
CA GLY A 71 -1.88 6.30 -18.85
C GLY A 71 -2.67 4.99 -18.74
N HIS A 72 -2.06 3.93 -18.21
CA HIS A 72 -2.66 2.60 -18.14
C HIS A 72 -2.08 1.76 -17.00
N LEU A 73 -2.89 0.83 -16.49
CA LEU A 73 -2.47 -0.21 -15.56
C LEU A 73 -3.05 -1.55 -15.98
N LYS A 74 -2.21 -2.59 -15.96
CA LYS A 74 -2.67 -3.98 -16.06
C LYS A 74 -3.37 -4.46 -14.80
N HIS A 75 -4.00 -5.63 -14.89
CA HIS A 75 -4.90 -6.19 -13.89
C HIS A 75 -4.35 -6.13 -12.44
N HIS A 76 -3.18 -6.73 -12.17
CA HIS A 76 -2.61 -6.73 -10.81
C HIS A 76 -2.26 -5.32 -10.30
N GLY A 77 -1.80 -4.44 -11.19
CA GLY A 77 -1.53 -3.04 -10.86
C GLY A 77 -2.80 -2.28 -10.46
N ARG A 78 -3.88 -2.42 -11.24
CA ARG A 78 -5.20 -1.83 -10.93
C ARG A 78 -5.74 -2.33 -9.60
N PHE A 79 -5.62 -3.63 -9.36
CA PHE A 79 -6.07 -4.28 -8.14
C PHE A 79 -5.33 -3.74 -6.91
N MET A 80 -3.99 -3.83 -6.88
CA MET A 80 -3.21 -3.52 -5.68
C MET A 80 -3.31 -2.03 -5.34
N TYR A 81 -3.29 -1.18 -6.36
CA TYR A 81 -3.32 0.26 -6.20
C TYR A 81 -4.73 0.78 -5.92
N GLY A 82 -5.75 0.24 -6.59
CA GLY A 82 -7.15 0.60 -6.33
C GLY A 82 -7.58 0.27 -4.90
N LEU A 83 -7.25 -0.92 -4.39
CA LEU A 83 -7.54 -1.28 -2.99
C LEU A 83 -6.72 -0.47 -1.98
N PHE A 84 -5.46 -0.16 -2.31
CA PHE A 84 -4.65 0.72 -1.47
C PHE A 84 -5.24 2.14 -1.41
N LEU A 85 -5.62 2.73 -2.54
CA LEU A 85 -6.24 4.06 -2.60
C LEU A 85 -7.55 4.11 -1.80
N LYS A 86 -8.38 3.07 -1.91
CA LYS A 86 -9.57 2.92 -1.06
C LYS A 86 -9.20 2.89 0.43
N ALA A 87 -8.23 2.06 0.81
CA ALA A 87 -7.84 1.90 2.21
C ALA A 87 -7.28 3.18 2.84
N ILE A 88 -6.58 4.03 2.07
CA ILE A 88 -6.11 5.33 2.55
C ILE A 88 -7.20 6.41 2.60
N GLY A 89 -8.44 6.08 2.24
CA GLY A 89 -9.61 6.97 2.37
C GLY A 89 -10.03 7.72 1.11
N LEU A 90 -9.52 7.36 -0.08
CA LEU A 90 -10.01 7.94 -1.34
C LEU A 90 -11.43 7.41 -1.62
N SER A 91 -12.39 8.30 -1.89
CA SER A 91 -13.77 7.88 -2.19
C SER A 91 -13.87 7.18 -3.56
N MET A 92 -14.97 6.48 -3.80
CA MET A 92 -15.21 5.85 -5.11
C MET A 92 -15.30 6.88 -6.23
N GLU A 93 -15.97 8.00 -5.99
CA GLU A 93 -16.12 9.11 -6.93
C GLU A 93 -14.76 9.75 -7.24
N ASP A 94 -13.96 10.01 -6.20
CA ASP A 94 -12.61 10.55 -6.37
C ASP A 94 -11.68 9.53 -7.06
N SER A 95 -11.84 8.23 -6.81
CA SER A 95 -11.13 7.16 -7.54
C SER A 95 -11.51 7.13 -9.02
N LEU A 96 -12.81 7.18 -9.36
CA LEU A 96 -13.28 7.24 -10.75
C LEU A 96 -12.73 8.49 -11.46
N ALA A 97 -12.78 9.65 -10.81
CA ALA A 97 -12.24 10.88 -11.35
C ALA A 97 -10.72 10.81 -11.56
N LEU A 98 -9.97 10.25 -10.60
CA LEU A 98 -8.54 10.06 -10.70
C LEU A 98 -8.17 9.15 -11.88
N PHE A 99 -8.79 7.97 -11.98
CA PHE A 99 -8.48 7.03 -13.04
C PHE A 99 -8.95 7.50 -14.41
N ALA A 100 -10.11 8.14 -14.54
CA ALA A 100 -10.55 8.75 -15.80
C ALA A 100 -9.56 9.82 -16.29
N THR A 101 -9.03 10.63 -15.36
CA THR A 101 -8.05 11.68 -15.67
C THR A 101 -6.70 11.09 -16.10
N LEU A 102 -6.27 9.98 -15.48
CA LEU A 102 -4.97 9.38 -15.78
C LEU A 102 -5.03 8.38 -16.95
N MET A 103 -6.16 7.72 -17.17
CA MET A 103 -6.39 6.74 -18.23
C MET A 103 -7.34 7.31 -19.28
N THR A 104 -7.01 8.49 -19.82
CA THR A 104 -7.90 9.29 -20.69
C THR A 104 -8.49 8.50 -21.86
N GLU A 105 -7.68 7.67 -22.50
CA GLU A 105 -8.10 6.81 -23.63
C GLU A 105 -9.16 5.76 -23.26
N LYS A 106 -9.31 5.43 -21.96
CA LYS A 106 -10.25 4.41 -21.48
C LYS A 106 -11.63 4.97 -21.16
N GLY A 107 -11.86 6.27 -21.30
CA GLY A 107 -13.13 6.91 -21.01
C GLY A 107 -13.38 8.18 -21.81
N ASP A 108 -12.73 8.32 -22.96
CA ASP A 108 -12.80 9.50 -23.84
C ASP A 108 -12.61 10.83 -23.06
N GLY A 109 -11.69 10.81 -22.08
CA GLY A 109 -11.41 11.95 -21.21
C GLY A 109 -12.53 12.36 -20.23
N SER A 110 -13.63 11.61 -20.12
CA SER A 110 -14.74 11.91 -19.21
C SER A 110 -14.89 10.86 -18.10
N VAL A 111 -15.28 11.32 -16.91
CA VAL A 111 -15.53 10.43 -15.76
C VAL A 111 -16.73 9.52 -16.03
N GLU A 112 -17.77 10.04 -16.67
CA GLU A 112 -19.00 9.30 -16.99
C GLU A 112 -18.73 8.14 -17.96
N ALA A 113 -18.04 8.40 -19.08
CA ALA A 113 -17.74 7.32 -20.01
C ALA A 113 -16.72 6.33 -19.43
N PHE A 114 -15.73 6.80 -18.65
CA PHE A 114 -14.82 5.90 -17.92
C PHE A 114 -15.57 4.96 -16.99
N ALA A 115 -16.55 5.47 -16.23
CA ALA A 115 -17.36 4.68 -15.31
C ALA A 115 -18.08 3.54 -16.04
N ASN A 116 -18.52 3.73 -17.29
CA ASN A 116 -19.21 2.71 -18.07
C ASN A 116 -18.29 1.65 -18.70
N THR A 117 -16.97 1.73 -18.49
CA THR A 117 -16.00 0.75 -19.01
C THR A 117 -15.71 -0.38 -18.03
N SER A 118 -14.99 -1.40 -18.50
CA SER A 118 -14.45 -2.44 -17.63
C SER A 118 -13.53 -1.87 -16.54
N TYR A 119 -12.80 -0.77 -16.79
CA TYR A 119 -11.97 -0.10 -15.78
C TYR A 119 -12.83 0.58 -14.70
N GLY A 120 -13.93 1.23 -15.09
CA GLY A 120 -14.91 1.77 -14.16
C GLY A 120 -15.55 0.68 -13.29
N TYR A 121 -15.87 -0.47 -13.88
CA TYR A 121 -16.34 -1.65 -13.15
C TYR A 121 -15.33 -2.11 -12.08
N ASN A 122 -14.03 -2.22 -12.44
CA ASN A 122 -12.97 -2.58 -11.50
C ASN A 122 -12.96 -1.64 -10.28
N VAL A 123 -13.12 -0.34 -10.51
CA VAL A 123 -13.20 0.65 -9.42
C VAL A 123 -14.40 0.34 -8.54
N ARG A 124 -15.62 0.27 -9.10
CA ARG A 124 -16.83 -0.02 -8.29
C ARG A 124 -16.76 -1.34 -7.53
N HIS A 125 -16.13 -2.36 -8.12
CA HIS A 125 -15.92 -3.66 -7.48
C HIS A 125 -15.03 -3.57 -6.23
N ASN A 126 -13.93 -2.80 -6.28
CA ASN A 126 -13.07 -2.57 -5.11
C ASN A 126 -13.84 -1.95 -3.92
N TYR A 127 -14.87 -1.15 -4.19
CA TYR A 127 -15.71 -0.49 -3.18
C TYR A 127 -16.98 -1.30 -2.83
N GLY A 128 -17.10 -2.55 -3.31
CA GLY A 128 -18.25 -3.41 -2.99
C GLY A 128 -19.56 -2.98 -3.65
N MET A 129 -19.51 -2.19 -4.72
CA MET A 129 -20.71 -1.75 -5.47
C MET A 129 -21.07 -2.70 -6.64
N GLU A 130 -20.26 -3.73 -6.87
CA GLU A 130 -20.43 -4.73 -7.92
C GLU A 130 -20.19 -6.14 -7.37
N GLY A 131 -20.51 -7.17 -8.17
CA GLY A 131 -20.26 -8.57 -7.81
C GLY A 131 -21.01 -9.00 -6.54
N LYS A 132 -20.32 -9.71 -5.63
CA LYS A 132 -20.87 -10.14 -4.33
C LYS A 132 -21.07 -9.01 -3.32
N LYS A 133 -20.75 -7.76 -3.69
CA LYS A 133 -20.82 -6.57 -2.83
C LYS A 133 -19.96 -6.64 -1.58
N THR A 134 -18.81 -7.30 -1.68
CA THR A 134 -17.83 -7.41 -0.60
C THR A 134 -16.89 -6.19 -0.62
N SER A 135 -16.77 -5.50 0.52
CA SER A 135 -15.78 -4.45 0.70
C SER A 135 -14.43 -5.09 1.01
N TYR A 136 -13.54 -5.19 0.02
CA TYR A 136 -12.20 -5.76 0.21
C TYR A 136 -11.23 -4.80 0.91
N THR A 137 -10.36 -5.34 1.76
CA THR A 137 -9.25 -4.64 2.41
C THR A 137 -8.09 -4.38 1.43
N SER A 138 -7.12 -3.54 1.80
CA SER A 138 -5.89 -3.41 1.03
C SER A 138 -5.09 -4.72 1.03
N ALA A 139 -4.47 -5.08 -0.09
CA ALA A 139 -3.62 -6.25 -0.17
C ALA A 139 -2.47 -6.25 0.85
N SER A 140 -2.20 -7.40 1.47
CA SER A 140 -1.07 -7.59 2.38
C SER A 140 0.27 -7.59 1.63
N CYS A 141 1.36 -7.36 2.36
CA CYS A 141 2.72 -7.52 1.85
C CYS A 141 2.96 -8.94 1.32
N ALA A 142 2.46 -9.97 2.02
CA ALA A 142 2.58 -11.37 1.59
C ALA A 142 1.89 -11.58 0.24
N THR A 143 0.63 -11.13 0.11
CA THR A 143 -0.12 -11.18 -1.16
C THR A 143 0.63 -10.49 -2.30
N ILE A 144 1.20 -9.30 -2.05
CA ILE A 144 1.94 -8.53 -3.08
C ILE A 144 3.27 -9.19 -3.45
N ILE A 145 3.97 -9.80 -2.49
CA ILE A 145 5.23 -10.52 -2.73
C ILE A 145 4.98 -11.77 -3.58
N ASP A 146 3.87 -12.47 -3.35
CA ASP A 146 3.49 -13.71 -4.03
C ASP A 146 2.87 -13.50 -5.42
N LEU A 147 2.62 -12.25 -5.82
CA LEU A 147 2.15 -11.96 -7.18
C LEU A 147 3.12 -12.53 -8.24
N PRO A 148 2.59 -12.93 -9.42
CA PRO A 148 3.42 -13.36 -10.54
C PRO A 148 4.45 -12.28 -10.88
N PRO A 149 5.68 -12.67 -11.22
CA PRO A 149 6.72 -11.69 -11.45
C PRO A 149 6.49 -10.95 -12.78
N ASN A 150 6.92 -9.69 -12.87
CA ASN A 150 6.72 -8.83 -14.04
C ASN A 150 7.41 -9.42 -15.28
N VAL A 151 6.68 -9.71 -16.35
CA VAL A 151 7.21 -10.31 -17.59
C VAL A 151 7.21 -9.33 -18.76
N SER A 152 6.53 -8.20 -18.62
CA SER A 152 6.40 -7.15 -19.61
C SER A 152 6.74 -5.79 -19.00
N ASN A 153 7.27 -4.87 -19.80
CA ASN A 153 7.53 -3.48 -19.38
C ASN A 153 6.26 -2.70 -19.01
N GLN A 154 5.08 -3.24 -19.36
CA GLN A 154 3.77 -2.70 -18.96
C GLN A 154 3.29 -3.24 -17.60
N ASP A 155 4.01 -4.21 -17.00
CA ASP A 155 3.73 -4.68 -15.64
C ASP A 155 4.44 -3.76 -14.64
N CYS A 156 3.72 -3.35 -13.60
CA CYS A 156 4.26 -2.47 -12.57
C CYS A 156 3.85 -2.89 -11.14
N HIS A 157 3.36 -4.12 -10.98
CA HIS A 157 2.90 -4.64 -9.70
C HIS A 157 4.01 -5.34 -8.93
N GLY A 158 3.69 -5.78 -7.71
CA GLY A 158 4.58 -6.57 -6.86
C GLY A 158 5.39 -5.73 -5.86
N CYS A 159 6.30 -6.41 -5.18
CA CYS A 159 7.21 -5.81 -4.20
C CYS A 159 8.53 -5.39 -4.87
N PRO A 160 8.90 -4.10 -4.85
CA PRO A 160 10.15 -3.63 -5.46
C PRO A 160 11.41 -4.22 -4.84
N PHE A 161 11.33 -4.67 -3.58
CA PHE A 161 12.42 -5.32 -2.86
C PHE A 161 12.60 -6.80 -3.28
N ARG A 162 11.60 -7.41 -3.95
CA ARG A 162 11.74 -8.69 -4.65
C ARG A 162 12.24 -8.43 -6.07
N PHE A 163 13.47 -7.93 -6.17
CA PHE A 163 14.05 -7.45 -7.43
C PHE A 163 14.54 -8.59 -8.32
N ARG A 164 14.59 -8.32 -9.64
CA ARG A 164 15.32 -9.16 -10.62
C ARG A 164 16.65 -8.54 -11.05
N ASP A 165 16.73 -7.22 -10.99
CA ASP A 165 17.91 -6.43 -11.35
C ASP A 165 18.30 -5.54 -10.16
N GLU A 166 19.46 -5.84 -9.57
CA GLU A 166 20.00 -5.13 -8.41
C GLU A 166 20.41 -3.69 -8.75
N ALA A 167 20.92 -3.47 -9.97
CA ALA A 167 21.31 -2.14 -10.42
C ALA A 167 20.08 -1.24 -10.55
N ALA A 168 19.00 -1.76 -11.12
CA ALA A 168 17.71 -1.06 -11.19
C ALA A 168 17.17 -0.75 -9.78
N LEU A 169 17.23 -1.69 -8.84
CA LEU A 169 16.84 -1.44 -7.45
C LEU A 169 17.68 -0.31 -6.82
N ARG A 170 19.01 -0.33 -6.98
CA ARG A 170 19.87 0.73 -6.45
C ARG A 170 19.51 2.10 -7.02
N LEU A 171 19.22 2.21 -8.31
CA LEU A 171 18.76 3.46 -8.93
C LEU A 171 17.45 3.96 -8.32
N ILE A 172 16.50 3.06 -8.04
CA ILE A 172 15.25 3.39 -7.35
C ILE A 172 15.52 3.92 -5.93
N LEU A 173 16.42 3.28 -5.18
CA LEU A 173 16.76 3.67 -3.81
C LEU A 173 17.50 4.99 -3.73
N GLN A 174 18.32 5.33 -4.74
CA GLN A 174 19.05 6.60 -4.81
C GLN A 174 18.16 7.81 -5.13
N ARG A 175 16.93 7.58 -5.61
CA ARG A 175 15.99 8.64 -5.98
C ARG A 175 15.48 9.36 -4.73
N GLU A 176 15.63 10.68 -4.73
CA GLU A 176 15.09 11.55 -3.69
C GLU A 176 13.56 11.53 -3.62
N ARG A 177 13.04 11.68 -2.41
CA ARG A 177 11.61 11.85 -2.11
C ARG A 177 11.37 13.10 -1.29
N LEU A 178 10.14 13.59 -1.33
CA LEU A 178 9.75 14.71 -0.49
C LEU A 178 9.83 14.30 0.98
N ASN A 179 10.29 15.23 1.81
CA ASN A 179 10.42 14.97 3.24
C ASN A 179 9.03 14.88 3.91
N PRO A 180 8.74 13.83 4.69
CA PRO A 180 7.48 13.73 5.45
C PRO A 180 7.32 14.85 6.49
N ALA A 181 8.39 15.50 6.95
CA ALA A 181 8.35 16.64 7.86
C ALA A 181 7.82 17.95 7.22
N GLY A 182 7.68 18.00 5.88
CA GLY A 182 7.17 19.16 5.16
C GLY A 182 8.15 19.73 4.14
N LYS A 183 7.69 20.75 3.41
CA LYS A 183 8.43 21.35 2.26
C LYS A 183 9.68 22.12 2.65
N ASP A 184 9.77 22.57 3.90
CA ASP A 184 10.90 23.34 4.42
C ASP A 184 12.11 22.45 4.77
N TYR A 185 11.92 21.13 4.75
CA TYR A 185 12.97 20.16 4.99
C TYR A 185 13.55 19.63 3.67
N PRO A 186 14.87 19.33 3.62
CA PRO A 186 15.47 18.79 2.41
C PRO A 186 14.86 17.44 2.05
N ASN A 187 14.83 17.14 0.76
CA ASN A 187 14.44 15.83 0.26
C ASN A 187 15.23 14.71 0.96
N VAL A 188 14.57 13.56 1.11
CA VAL A 188 15.12 12.41 1.81
C VAL A 188 15.45 11.29 0.83
N ARG A 189 16.52 10.56 1.14
CA ARG A 189 16.88 9.29 0.53
C ARG A 189 17.74 8.47 1.50
N PRO A 190 17.76 7.14 1.36
CA PRO A 190 18.74 6.31 2.04
C PRO A 190 20.19 6.73 1.73
N SER A 191 21.08 6.62 2.71
CA SER A 191 22.52 6.77 2.52
C SER A 191 23.12 5.58 1.76
N ALA A 192 24.38 5.68 1.34
CA ALA A 192 25.05 4.56 0.68
C ALA A 192 25.11 3.30 1.56
N SER A 193 25.32 3.45 2.88
CA SER A 193 25.30 2.33 3.82
C SER A 193 23.90 1.73 3.95
N ASP A 194 22.88 2.59 4.08
CA ASP A 194 21.48 2.13 4.16
C ASP A 194 21.10 1.33 2.91
N ILE A 195 21.55 1.76 1.72
CA ILE A 195 21.31 1.05 0.46
C ILE A 195 21.90 -0.35 0.49
N GLU A 196 23.14 -0.51 0.96
CA GLU A 196 23.77 -1.84 1.04
C GLU A 196 23.03 -2.74 2.04
N ASP A 197 22.60 -2.21 3.19
CA ASP A 197 21.82 -2.96 4.16
C ASP A 197 20.43 -3.38 3.64
N ILE A 198 19.79 -2.51 2.86
CA ILE A 198 18.52 -2.80 2.19
C ILE A 198 18.72 -3.89 1.13
N VAL A 199 19.75 -3.76 0.28
CA VAL A 199 20.05 -4.74 -0.78
C VAL A 199 20.41 -6.09 -0.19
N SER A 200 21.17 -6.12 0.90
CA SER A 200 21.48 -7.34 1.65
C SER A 200 20.22 -8.05 2.12
N ASP A 201 19.29 -7.33 2.78
CA ASP A 201 18.00 -7.90 3.19
C ASP A 201 17.18 -8.43 2.00
N CYS A 202 17.23 -7.76 0.84
CA CYS A 202 16.54 -8.22 -0.35
C CYS A 202 17.13 -9.55 -0.89
N LYS A 203 18.46 -9.70 -0.87
CA LYS A 203 19.16 -10.93 -1.29
C LYS A 203 18.81 -12.11 -0.38
N ASP A 204 18.70 -11.85 0.91
CA ASP A 204 18.28 -12.83 1.92
C ASP A 204 16.76 -13.07 1.95
N GLN A 205 16.01 -12.52 0.99
CA GLN A 205 14.55 -12.63 0.89
C GLN A 205 13.76 -12.03 2.06
N HIS A 206 14.40 -11.15 2.84
CA HIS A 206 13.77 -10.39 3.93
C HIS A 206 13.10 -9.10 3.42
N TYR A 207 12.18 -9.22 2.45
CA TYR A 207 11.64 -8.07 1.71
C TYR A 207 10.89 -7.05 2.57
N THR A 208 10.14 -7.48 3.58
CA THR A 208 9.45 -6.59 4.51
C THR A 208 10.42 -5.86 5.44
N ARG A 209 11.54 -6.50 5.80
CA ARG A 209 12.64 -5.86 6.56
C ARG A 209 13.38 -4.83 5.71
N ALA A 210 13.64 -5.13 4.44
CA ALA A 210 14.18 -4.17 3.47
C ALA A 210 13.26 -2.93 3.32
N CYS A 211 11.95 -3.14 3.20
CA CYS A 211 10.95 -2.07 3.17
C CYS A 211 10.94 -1.23 4.45
N TYR A 212 11.06 -1.90 5.60
CA TYR A 212 11.17 -1.23 6.90
C TYR A 212 12.46 -0.39 7.02
N LYS A 213 13.62 -0.92 6.63
CA LYS A 213 14.88 -0.15 6.60
C LYS A 213 14.77 1.07 5.68
N TYR A 214 14.15 0.91 4.51
CA TYR A 214 13.87 2.03 3.61
C TYR A 214 13.00 3.10 4.27
N PHE A 215 11.95 2.70 4.99
CA PHE A 215 11.10 3.61 5.76
C PHE A 215 11.93 4.39 6.77
N MET A 216 12.70 3.71 7.63
CA MET A 216 13.52 4.34 8.68
C MET A 216 14.54 5.33 8.09
N ALA A 217 15.15 5.00 6.96
CA ALA A 217 16.11 5.87 6.29
C ALA A 217 15.46 7.14 5.68
N THR A 218 14.17 7.08 5.37
CA THR A 218 13.39 8.19 4.79
C THR A 218 12.48 8.92 5.80
N HIS A 219 12.33 8.38 7.00
CA HIS A 219 11.49 8.91 8.09
C HIS A 219 12.31 8.96 9.39
N LYS A 220 13.44 9.68 9.36
CA LYS A 220 14.47 9.63 10.42
C LYS A 220 13.96 9.96 11.83
N GLU A 221 12.93 10.79 11.95
CA GLU A 221 12.33 11.17 13.24
C GLU A 221 11.32 10.14 13.77
N THR A 222 10.96 9.13 12.97
CA THR A 222 9.97 8.11 13.35
C THR A 222 10.64 7.00 14.15
N LYS A 223 9.99 6.57 15.23
CA LYS A 223 10.37 5.38 16.00
C LYS A 223 9.33 4.30 15.78
N ARG A 224 9.78 3.12 15.36
CA ARG A 224 8.93 1.95 15.13
C ARG A 224 9.79 0.72 15.29
N ASP A 225 9.27 -0.32 15.93
CA ASP A 225 10.02 -1.59 16.14
C ASP A 225 9.37 -2.79 15.41
N MET A 226 8.25 -2.57 14.72
CA MET A 226 7.48 -3.61 14.05
C MET A 226 7.55 -3.47 12.52
N LEU A 227 7.72 -4.60 11.84
CA LEU A 227 7.66 -4.67 10.38
C LEU A 227 6.24 -4.37 9.86
N PHE A 228 6.17 -3.91 8.61
CA PHE A 228 4.89 -3.65 7.94
C PHE A 228 4.32 -4.93 7.33
N ARG A 229 3.04 -5.18 7.58
CA ARG A 229 2.28 -6.30 7.02
C ARG A 229 1.46 -5.91 5.81
N SER A 230 1.27 -4.62 5.56
CA SER A 230 0.62 -4.11 4.36
C SER A 230 1.17 -2.74 3.93
N PRO A 231 0.97 -2.33 2.67
CA PRO A 231 1.25 -0.97 2.21
C PRO A 231 0.43 0.10 2.96
N TYR A 232 -0.77 -0.25 3.41
CA TYR A 232 -1.60 0.64 4.22
C TYR A 232 -0.94 0.94 5.58
N GLU A 233 -0.42 -0.07 6.29
CA GLU A 233 0.29 0.16 7.56
C GLU A 233 1.51 1.08 7.40
N TYR A 234 2.24 0.95 6.27
CA TYR A 234 3.34 1.87 5.93
C TYR A 234 2.82 3.30 5.78
N TYR A 235 1.76 3.49 4.98
CA TYR A 235 1.17 4.80 4.73
C TYR A 235 0.68 5.46 6.03
N SER A 236 -0.08 4.74 6.85
CA SER A 236 -0.62 5.27 8.10
C SER A 236 0.50 5.74 9.03
N CYS A 237 1.56 4.92 9.20
CA CYS A 237 2.73 5.30 9.99
C CYS A 237 3.46 6.52 9.42
N SER A 238 3.59 6.61 8.10
CA SER A 238 4.18 7.79 7.46
C SER A 238 3.36 9.06 7.72
N ARG A 239 2.03 8.97 7.65
CA ARG A 239 1.13 10.11 7.92
C ARG A 239 1.18 10.56 9.37
N GLU A 240 1.24 9.62 10.31
CA GLU A 240 1.39 9.92 11.74
C GLU A 240 2.69 10.69 12.01
N SER A 241 3.78 10.35 11.31
CA SER A 241 5.07 11.06 11.45
C SER A 241 5.02 12.53 11.01
N GLU A 242 4.25 12.87 9.97
CA GLU A 242 4.06 14.25 9.52
C GLU A 242 3.28 15.07 10.56
N VAL A 243 2.21 14.48 11.12
CA VAL A 243 1.39 15.13 12.15
C VAL A 243 2.19 15.38 13.44
N ALA A 244 3.04 14.43 13.83
CA ALA A 244 3.91 14.57 15.01
C ALA A 244 4.91 15.72 14.86
N VAL A 245 5.43 15.96 13.65
CA VAL A 245 6.32 17.09 13.38
C VAL A 245 5.55 18.43 13.32
N ALA A 246 4.35 18.42 12.74
CA ALA A 246 3.50 19.63 12.65
C ALA A 246 2.96 20.10 14.02
N SER A 247 2.94 19.22 15.02
CA SER A 247 2.54 19.53 16.40
C SER A 247 3.75 19.41 17.34
N PRO A 248 4.68 20.38 17.37
CA PRO A 248 5.77 20.34 18.33
C PRO A 248 5.15 20.37 19.74
N SER A 249 5.28 19.26 20.45
CA SER A 249 4.94 19.17 21.86
C SER A 249 5.67 20.29 22.61
N LYS A 250 4.91 21.19 23.26
CA LYS A 250 5.43 22.09 24.28
C LYS A 250 6.10 21.23 25.36
N GLN A 251 7.41 21.10 25.32
CA GLN A 251 8.18 20.57 26.45
C GLN A 251 8.16 21.62 27.55
N GLY A 252 7.17 21.49 28.44
CA GLY A 252 7.18 22.13 29.75
C GLY A 252 8.27 21.50 30.59
N ASN A 253 9.20 22.34 31.03
CA ASN A 253 10.29 22.00 31.92
C ASN A 253 9.72 21.95 33.35
N GLU A 254 9.59 20.77 33.96
CA GLU A 254 9.30 20.67 35.39
C GLU A 254 10.36 19.80 36.09
N ASN A 255 11.18 20.50 36.87
CA ASN A 255 12.09 19.94 37.84
C ASN A 255 11.31 19.38 39.04
N ILE A 256 11.79 18.21 39.46
CA ILE A 256 11.67 17.50 40.75
C ILE A 256 11.08 18.31 41.92
N GLU A 257 10.01 17.78 42.52
CA GLU A 257 9.83 17.76 43.98
C GLU A 257 9.04 16.50 44.39
N THR A 258 9.64 15.64 45.22
CA THR A 258 8.93 14.59 45.97
C THR A 258 8.38 15.18 47.27
N PRO A 259 7.19 14.73 47.75
CA PRO A 259 7.21 13.82 48.89
C PRO A 259 6.05 12.79 48.99
N VAL A 260 6.44 11.59 49.44
CA VAL A 260 5.83 10.72 50.49
C VAL A 260 4.38 10.20 50.38
N LYS A 261 4.32 8.84 50.25
CA LYS A 261 3.39 7.81 50.79
C LYS A 261 1.86 8.06 50.78
N SER A 262 1.12 7.12 50.17
CA SER A 262 0.27 6.16 50.91
C SER A 262 -0.46 5.14 50.01
N SER A 263 -0.62 3.94 50.57
CA SER A 263 -1.64 2.90 50.34
C SER A 263 -1.74 2.13 49.01
N VAL A 264 -1.10 0.96 49.03
CA VAL A 264 -1.63 -0.37 48.65
C VAL A 264 -3.05 -0.44 48.08
N MET A 265 -3.20 -0.98 46.87
CA MET A 265 -4.14 -2.08 46.60
C MET A 265 -3.66 -2.91 45.40
N THR A 266 -3.60 -4.22 45.64
CA THR A 266 -3.07 -5.27 44.80
C THR A 266 -4.14 -5.80 43.85
N THR A 267 -3.87 -5.87 42.56
CA THR A 267 -4.57 -6.79 41.64
C THR A 267 -3.55 -7.53 40.77
N LYS A 268 -3.69 -8.86 40.79
CA LYS A 268 -2.74 -9.85 40.27
C LYS A 268 -2.68 -9.83 38.74
N ARG A 269 -1.46 -9.84 38.21
CA ARG A 269 -1.14 -10.28 36.84
C ARG A 269 -1.51 -11.75 36.69
N LEU A 270 -2.26 -12.10 35.63
CA LEU A 270 -2.21 -13.45 35.07
C LEU A 270 -1.24 -13.41 33.90
N ASP A 271 -0.22 -14.26 34.02
CA ASP A 271 0.89 -14.46 33.12
C ASP A 271 0.63 -15.79 32.41
N THR A 272 0.41 -15.77 31.09
CA THR A 272 0.42 -16.97 30.26
C THR A 272 0.95 -16.64 28.87
N SER A 273 2.27 -16.73 28.71
CA SER A 273 2.91 -16.89 27.40
C SER A 273 2.61 -18.28 26.83
N PRO A 274 2.22 -18.44 25.55
CA PRO A 274 2.22 -19.74 24.90
C PRO A 274 3.60 -20.02 24.28
N ILE A 275 4.22 -21.09 24.77
CA ILE A 275 5.46 -21.70 24.30
C ILE A 275 5.20 -22.38 22.94
N LEU A 276 6.07 -22.09 21.96
CA LEU A 276 6.14 -22.79 20.66
C LEU A 276 6.52 -24.26 20.87
N LYS A 277 5.75 -25.19 20.29
CA LYS A 277 6.19 -26.58 20.09
C LYS A 277 6.42 -26.81 18.60
N GLU A 278 7.65 -27.15 18.27
CA GLU A 278 8.08 -27.71 16.99
C GLU A 278 7.51 -29.12 16.77
N ASP A 279 7.60 -29.56 15.51
CA ASP A 279 7.41 -30.91 14.97
C ASP A 279 6.01 -31.40 14.62
N ILE A 280 5.60 -31.18 13.35
CA ILE A 280 5.00 -32.24 12.51
C ILE A 280 5.48 -32.09 11.06
N ILE A 281 6.47 -32.91 10.69
CA ILE A 281 6.80 -33.21 9.29
C ILE A 281 5.66 -34.05 8.70
N ARG A 282 5.03 -33.56 7.62
CA ARG A 282 4.20 -34.40 6.73
C ARG A 282 4.80 -34.44 5.35
N THR A 283 5.50 -35.53 5.07
CA THR A 283 5.84 -36.02 3.75
C THR A 283 4.54 -36.29 2.97
N ARG A 284 4.43 -35.74 1.76
CA ARG A 284 3.45 -36.19 0.76
C ARG A 284 4.19 -37.03 -0.28
N LEU A 285 3.76 -38.30 -0.39
CA LEU A 285 3.80 -39.07 -1.63
C LEU A 285 2.81 -38.48 -2.63
#